data_AF-A0A8I0FBF9-F1
#
_entry.id   AF-A0A8I0FBF9-F1
#
_cell.length_a   1.000
_cell.length_b   1.000
_cell.length_c   1.000
_cell.angle_alpha   90.00
_cell.angle_beta   90.00
_cell.angle_gamma   90.00
#
_symmetry.space_group_name_H-M   'P 1'
#
loop_
_entity.id
_entity.type
_entity.pdbx_description
1 polymer ?
#
loop_
_entity_poly.entity_id
_entity_poly.type
_entity_poly.pdbx_seq_one_letter_code
_entity_poly.pdbx_strand_id
1 'polypeptide(L)'
;PLAAQYGLSAKAIQDIVAASVGGQNVGQILQGDRRFDFEIRLEDQQRTIQNLAQLPIQLPNGGLIQLQDVAKVERTSGLNQVGRENGKRRVIITANVEGRDLGSFVQELRTTLAKEQLPAGYWLEYGGQFENLASAAARMKIVVPLALALIFILL
;
A
#
# COMPACT_ATOMS: atom_id res chain seq x y z
N PRO A 1 5.10 -29.11 -12.04
CA PRO A 1 4.29 -28.04 -12.69
C PRO A 1 4.41 -28.18 -14.22
N LEU A 2 3.36 -27.87 -14.99
CA LEU A 2 3.37 -28.01 -16.46
C LEU A 2 4.57 -27.28 -17.11
N ALA A 3 4.94 -26.10 -16.61
CA ALA A 3 6.14 -25.37 -17.04
C ALA A 3 7.45 -26.19 -16.98
N ALA A 4 7.63 -27.04 -15.96
CA ALA A 4 8.83 -27.86 -15.82
C ALA A 4 8.89 -29.02 -16.83
N GLN A 5 7.74 -29.49 -17.32
CA GLN A 5 7.68 -30.50 -18.38
C GLN A 5 8.15 -29.92 -19.72
N TYR A 6 7.98 -28.62 -19.91
CA TYR A 6 8.48 -27.85 -21.06
C TYR A 6 9.90 -27.29 -20.87
N GLY A 7 10.58 -27.62 -19.76
CA GLY A 7 11.93 -27.12 -19.47
C GLY A 7 11.99 -25.62 -19.14
N LEU A 8 10.86 -25.00 -18.82
CA LEU A 8 10.78 -23.57 -18.48
C LEU A 8 10.88 -23.36 -16.97
N SER A 9 11.68 -22.37 -16.57
CA SER A 9 11.70 -21.88 -15.19
C SER A 9 10.59 -20.86 -14.95
N ALA A 10 10.09 -20.77 -13.72
CA ALA A 10 9.10 -19.75 -13.34
C ALA A 10 9.62 -18.33 -13.60
N LYS A 11 10.93 -18.11 -13.38
CA LYS A 11 11.59 -16.83 -13.66
C LYS A 11 11.53 -16.46 -15.14
N ALA A 12 11.82 -17.39 -16.05
CA ALA A 12 11.75 -17.13 -17.48
C ALA A 12 10.35 -16.70 -17.93
N ILE A 13 9.31 -17.37 -17.41
CA ILE A 13 7.91 -17.01 -17.69
C ILE A 13 7.60 -15.61 -17.15
N GLN A 14 8.03 -15.30 -15.93
CA GLN A 14 7.83 -13.98 -15.31
C GLN A 14 8.53 -12.86 -16.08
N ASP A 15 9.77 -13.08 -16.52
CA ASP A 15 10.56 -12.10 -17.27
C ASP A 15 9.87 -11.76 -18.62
N ILE A 16 9.30 -12.75 -19.32
CA ILE A 16 8.53 -12.55 -20.56
C ILE A 16 7.25 -11.74 -20.32
N VAL A 17 6.50 -12.08 -19.27
CA VAL A 17 5.26 -11.35 -18.91
C VAL A 17 5.58 -9.92 -18.50
N ALA A 18 6.64 -9.71 -17.72
CA ALA A 18 7.09 -8.39 -17.29
C ALA A 18 7.47 -7.52 -18.50
N ALA A 19 8.28 -8.04 -19.43
CA ALA A 19 8.66 -7.32 -20.66
C ALA A 19 7.44 -6.99 -21.54
N SER A 20 6.46 -7.89 -21.62
CA SER A 20 5.29 -7.70 -22.48
C SER A 20 4.27 -6.69 -21.90
N VAL A 21 4.06 -6.71 -20.59
CA VAL A 21 3.04 -5.86 -19.91
C VAL A 21 3.61 -4.55 -19.39
N GLY A 22 4.74 -4.64 -18.67
CA GLY A 22 5.43 -3.53 -18.02
C GLY A 22 6.47 -2.85 -18.91
N GLY A 23 6.77 -3.46 -20.06
CA GLY A 23 7.78 -3.01 -20.99
C GLY A 23 9.19 -3.35 -20.58
N GLN A 24 10.06 -3.44 -21.58
CA GLN A 24 11.48 -3.68 -21.41
C GLN A 24 12.27 -2.49 -21.95
N ASN A 25 13.00 -1.81 -21.07
CA ASN A 25 14.00 -0.83 -21.50
C ASN A 25 15.13 -1.55 -22.22
N VAL A 26 15.32 -1.21 -23.49
CA VAL A 26 16.32 -1.80 -24.40
C VAL A 26 17.48 -0.84 -24.68
N GLY A 27 17.49 0.33 -24.05
CA GLY A 27 18.58 1.30 -24.15
C GLY A 27 18.14 2.74 -23.95
N GLN A 28 19.09 3.65 -24.18
CA GLN A 28 18.83 5.10 -24.13
C GLN A 28 19.18 5.74 -25.46
N ILE A 29 18.30 6.64 -25.91
CA ILE A 29 18.53 7.50 -27.06
C ILE A 29 19.02 8.85 -26.54
N LEU A 30 20.18 9.26 -27.01
CA LEU A 30 20.78 10.56 -26.73
C LEU A 30 20.36 11.56 -27.82
N GLN A 31 19.82 12.71 -27.41
CA GLN A 31 19.51 13.81 -28.31
C GLN A 31 20.08 15.10 -27.72
N GLY A 32 21.30 15.45 -28.13
CA GLY A 32 22.10 16.49 -27.47
C GLY A 32 22.40 16.09 -26.02
N ASP A 33 22.05 16.98 -25.08
CA ASP A 33 22.22 16.74 -23.64
C ASP A 33 21.03 15.99 -23.00
N ARG A 34 19.98 15.66 -23.79
CA ARG A 34 18.81 14.93 -23.29
C ARG A 34 18.97 13.43 -23.48
N ARG A 35 18.55 12.67 -22.47
CA ARG A 35 18.49 11.20 -22.48
C ARG A 35 17.04 10.76 -22.44
N PHE A 36 16.68 9.88 -23.37
CA PHE A 36 15.35 9.25 -23.44
C PHE A 36 15.52 7.75 -23.30
N ASP A 37 14.69 7.12 -22.48
CA ASP A 37 14.61 5.66 -22.41
C ASP A 37 13.88 5.12 -23.65
N PHE A 38 14.39 4.04 -24.22
CA PHE A 38 13.76 3.30 -25.32
C PHE A 38 13.19 1.99 -24.75
N GLU A 39 11.86 1.84 -24.81
CA GLU A 39 11.13 0.72 -24.21
C GLU A 39 10.33 -0.03 -25.28
N ILE A 40 10.40 -1.36 -25.26
CA ILE A 40 9.55 -2.23 -26.08
C ILE A 40 8.49 -2.84 -25.17
N ARG A 41 7.22 -2.69 -25.54
CA ARG A 41 6.08 -3.24 -24.81
C ARG A 41 4.89 -3.47 -25.74
N LEU A 42 3.93 -4.30 -25.32
CA LEU A 42 2.68 -4.48 -26.05
C LEU A 42 1.84 -3.20 -26.02
N GLU A 43 1.11 -2.95 -27.11
CA GLU A 43 0.15 -1.86 -27.19
C GLU A 43 -0.96 -2.00 -26.14
N ASP A 44 -1.51 -0.87 -25.66
CA ASP A 44 -2.51 -0.84 -24.59
C ASP A 44 -3.73 -1.72 -24.88
N GLN A 45 -4.20 -1.73 -26.13
CA GLN A 45 -5.34 -2.54 -26.58
C GLN A 45 -5.03 -4.05 -26.55
N GLN A 46 -3.76 -4.41 -26.63
CA GLN A 46 -3.31 -5.81 -26.58
C GLN A 46 -3.08 -6.30 -25.15
N ARG A 47 -3.07 -5.42 -24.13
CA ARG A 47 -2.87 -5.79 -22.71
C ARG A 47 -4.17 -6.24 -22.03
N THR A 48 -4.99 -7.04 -22.73
CA THR A 48 -6.18 -7.69 -22.16
C THR A 48 -5.83 -9.07 -21.61
N ILE A 49 -6.66 -9.59 -20.71
CA ILE A 49 -6.44 -10.91 -20.09
C ILE A 49 -6.39 -12.01 -21.15
N GLN A 50 -7.27 -11.93 -22.14
CA GLN A 50 -7.37 -12.88 -23.24
C GLN A 50 -6.09 -12.88 -24.09
N ASN A 51 -5.59 -11.69 -24.43
CA ASN A 51 -4.37 -11.56 -25.23
C ASN A 51 -3.13 -11.95 -24.44
N LEU A 52 -3.09 -11.67 -23.13
CA LEU A 52 -2.00 -12.13 -22.26
C LEU A 52 -2.00 -13.65 -22.10
N ALA A 53 -3.16 -14.29 -22.03
CA ALA A 53 -3.27 -15.75 -22.03
C ALA A 53 -2.70 -16.38 -23.31
N GLN A 54 -2.86 -15.70 -24.45
CA GLN A 54 -2.34 -16.13 -25.76
C GLN A 54 -0.89 -15.71 -26.02
N LEU A 55 -0.20 -15.10 -25.04
CA LEU A 55 1.16 -14.61 -25.21
C LEU A 55 2.10 -15.77 -25.58
N PRO A 56 2.82 -15.69 -26.72
CA PRO A 56 3.71 -16.74 -27.15
C PRO A 56 4.94 -16.84 -26.25
N ILE A 57 5.28 -18.05 -25.83
CA ILE A 57 6.47 -18.39 -25.06
C ILE A 57 7.31 -19.36 -25.90
N GLN A 58 8.56 -18.98 -26.13
CA GLN A 58 9.50 -19.80 -26.85
C GLN A 58 10.12 -20.84 -25.91
N LEU A 59 10.08 -22.10 -26.34
CA LEU A 59 10.64 -23.23 -25.62
C LEU A 59 12.14 -23.38 -25.93
N PRO A 60 12.93 -23.98 -25.01
CA PRO A 60 14.35 -24.27 -25.25
C PRO A 60 14.60 -25.17 -26.47
N ASN A 61 13.61 -26.00 -26.83
CA ASN A 61 13.67 -26.88 -28.00
C ASN A 61 13.23 -26.20 -29.31
N GLY A 62 12.99 -24.89 -29.31
CA GLY A 62 12.55 -24.12 -30.48
C GLY A 62 11.03 -24.16 -30.74
N GLY A 63 10.26 -24.91 -29.94
CA GLY A 63 8.80 -24.89 -30.00
C GLY A 63 8.20 -23.59 -29.48
N LEU A 64 6.92 -23.36 -29.81
CA LEU A 64 6.15 -22.23 -29.29
C LEU A 64 4.93 -22.77 -28.54
N ILE A 65 4.68 -22.24 -27.34
CA ILE A 65 3.46 -22.49 -26.56
C ILE A 65 2.85 -21.16 -26.15
N GLN A 66 1.62 -21.18 -25.62
CA GLN A 66 0.97 -19.97 -25.08
C GLN A 66 1.10 -19.92 -23.56
N LEU A 67 1.03 -18.72 -22.98
CA LEU A 67 1.09 -18.53 -21.52
C LEU A 67 0.02 -19.37 -20.78
N GLN A 68 -1.18 -19.48 -21.35
CA GLN A 68 -2.27 -20.29 -20.79
C GLN A 68 -1.96 -21.78 -20.65
N ASP A 69 -1.01 -22.32 -21.43
CA ASP A 69 -0.62 -23.73 -21.38
C ASP A 69 0.19 -24.06 -20.12
N VAL A 70 0.81 -23.04 -19.52
CA VAL A 70 1.74 -23.18 -18.38
C VAL A 70 1.36 -22.34 -17.15
N ALA A 71 0.45 -21.38 -17.30
CA ALA A 71 0.01 -20.48 -16.24
C ALA A 71 -1.47 -20.12 -16.37
N LYS A 72 -2.15 -19.93 -15.23
CA LYS A 72 -3.51 -19.41 -15.18
C LYS A 72 -3.47 -17.88 -15.16
N VAL A 73 -4.16 -17.24 -16.12
CA VAL A 73 -4.27 -15.78 -16.20
C VAL A 73 -5.67 -15.37 -15.76
N GLU A 74 -5.79 -14.62 -14.66
CA GLU A 74 -7.08 -14.16 -14.15
C GLU A 74 -7.01 -12.75 -13.55
N ARG A 75 -8.14 -12.03 -13.60
CA ARG A 75 -8.28 -10.77 -12.87
C ARG A 75 -8.66 -11.09 -11.44
N THR A 76 -7.88 -10.59 -10.49
CA THR A 76 -8.22 -10.65 -9.08
C THR A 76 -8.20 -9.27 -8.46
N SER A 77 -8.98 -9.08 -7.41
CA SER A 77 -8.96 -7.87 -6.60
C SER A 77 -7.91 -8.02 -5.52
N GLY A 78 -6.99 -7.05 -5.43
CA GLY A 78 -5.93 -7.01 -4.43
C GLY A 78 -5.90 -5.68 -3.70
N LEU A 79 -5.08 -5.60 -2.64
CA LEU A 79 -4.80 -4.33 -1.97
C LEU A 79 -3.99 -3.44 -2.92
N ASN A 80 -4.45 -2.20 -3.14
CA ASN A 80 -3.71 -1.20 -3.90
C ASN A 80 -2.51 -0.64 -3.13
N GLN A 81 -2.58 -0.65 -1.79
CA GLN A 81 -1.51 -0.21 -0.90
C GLN A 81 -1.57 -0.96 0.43
N VAL A 82 -0.40 -1.26 1.00
CA VAL A 82 -0.29 -1.81 2.35
C VAL A 82 0.30 -0.74 3.27
N GLY A 83 -0.56 -0.01 3.95
CA GLY A 83 -0.16 0.93 5.00
C GLY A 83 0.46 0.20 6.18
N ARG A 84 1.64 0.65 6.62
CA ARG A 84 2.30 0.13 7.82
C ARG A 84 2.78 1.25 8.71
N GLU A 85 2.74 0.99 10.01
CA GLU A 85 3.33 1.82 11.05
C GLU A 85 3.93 0.89 12.09
N ASN A 86 5.16 1.17 12.52
CA ASN A 86 5.91 0.34 13.46
C ASN A 86 5.95 -1.15 13.07
N GLY A 87 6.04 -1.44 11.76
CA GLY A 87 6.08 -2.80 11.21
C GLY A 87 4.73 -3.53 11.18
N LYS A 88 3.65 -2.91 11.69
CA LYS A 88 2.31 -3.51 11.72
C LYS A 88 1.42 -2.91 10.63
N ARG A 89 0.54 -3.72 10.03
CA ARG A 89 -0.41 -3.25 9.02
C ARG A 89 -1.46 -2.37 9.69
N ARG A 90 -1.69 -1.16 9.16
CA ARG A 90 -2.73 -0.24 9.64
C ARG A 90 -3.68 0.15 8.52
N VAL A 91 -4.91 0.46 8.90
CA VAL A 91 -5.90 1.13 8.06
C VAL A 91 -6.22 2.46 8.74
N ILE A 92 -6.16 3.56 7.98
CA ILE A 92 -6.43 4.90 8.50
C ILE A 92 -7.86 5.26 8.14
N ILE A 93 -8.65 5.62 9.14
CA ILE A 93 -9.99 6.19 8.97
C ILE A 93 -9.88 7.66 9.37
N THR A 94 -10.10 8.56 8.42
CA THR A 94 -10.07 10.01 8.65
C THR A 94 -11.49 10.54 8.81
N ALA A 95 -11.67 11.43 9.78
CA ALA A 95 -12.91 12.16 9.99
C ALA A 95 -12.58 13.62 10.30
N ASN A 96 -13.28 14.54 9.63
CA ASN A 96 -13.21 15.97 9.93
C ASN A 96 -14.32 16.32 10.91
N VAL A 97 -13.99 17.04 11.97
CA VAL A 97 -14.94 17.48 13.00
C VAL A 97 -15.20 18.96 12.81
N GLU A 98 -16.47 19.34 12.62
CA GLU A 98 -16.90 20.72 12.45
C GLU A 98 -18.14 20.99 13.31
N GLY A 99 -18.27 22.21 13.84
CA GLY A 99 -19.42 22.61 14.67
C GLY A 99 -19.50 21.94 16.05
N ARG A 100 -18.45 21.22 16.48
CA ARG A 100 -18.41 20.51 17.77
C ARG A 100 -17.00 20.47 18.36
N ASP A 101 -16.91 20.36 19.69
CA ASP A 101 -15.65 20.14 20.40
C ASP A 101 -14.99 18.80 20.06
N LEU A 102 -13.70 18.86 19.72
CA LEU A 102 -12.90 17.70 19.32
C LEU A 102 -12.72 16.70 20.46
N GLY A 103 -12.53 17.17 21.70
CA GLY A 103 -12.32 16.30 22.86
C GLY A 103 -13.56 15.44 23.15
N SER A 104 -14.72 16.08 23.16
CA SER A 104 -16.03 15.46 23.36
C SER A 104 -16.35 14.45 22.25
N PHE A 105 -16.07 14.80 20.99
CA PHE A 105 -16.24 13.88 19.85
C PHE A 105 -15.40 12.61 20.00
N VAL A 106 -14.11 12.74 20.32
CA VAL A 106 -13.23 11.57 20.47
C VAL A 106 -13.65 10.72 21.68
N GLN A 107 -14.13 11.33 22.76
CA GLN A 107 -14.60 10.60 23.93
C GLN A 107 -15.87 9.78 23.63
N GLU A 108 -16.81 10.36 22.88
CA GLU A 108 -18.00 9.66 22.39
C GLU A 108 -17.62 8.51 21.45
N LEU A 109 -16.69 8.75 20.53
CA LEU A 109 -16.18 7.75 19.60
C LEU A 109 -15.54 6.57 20.34
N ARG A 110 -14.70 6.84 21.35
CA ARG A 110 -14.08 5.80 22.20
C ARG A 110 -15.13 4.96 22.92
N THR A 111 -16.12 5.61 23.51
CA THR A 111 -17.18 4.92 24.27
C THR A 111 -18.08 4.08 23.37
N THR A 112 -18.34 4.56 22.16
CA THR A 112 -19.16 3.84 21.17
C THR A 112 -18.41 2.63 20.62
N LEU A 113 -17.16 2.81 20.18
CA LEU A 113 -16.36 1.73 19.59
C LEU A 113 -15.88 0.71 20.62
N ALA A 114 -15.79 1.05 21.90
CA ALA A 114 -15.48 0.09 22.96
C ALA A 114 -16.52 -1.03 23.10
N LYS A 115 -17.74 -0.84 22.57
CA LYS A 115 -18.80 -1.87 22.57
C LYS A 115 -18.63 -2.89 21.44
N GLU A 116 -17.88 -2.54 20.40
CA GLU A 116 -17.66 -3.40 19.25
C GLU A 116 -16.51 -4.37 19.53
N GLN A 117 -16.74 -5.66 19.26
CA GLN A 117 -15.72 -6.68 19.44
C GLN A 117 -14.81 -6.71 18.21
N LEU A 118 -13.53 -6.35 18.42
CA LEU A 118 -12.52 -6.44 17.38
C LEU A 118 -12.03 -7.90 17.25
N PRO A 119 -11.78 -8.39 16.03
CA PRO A 119 -11.13 -9.67 15.84
C PRO A 119 -9.76 -9.72 16.52
N ALA A 120 -9.32 -10.93 16.88
CA ALA A 120 -8.03 -11.12 17.53
C ALA A 120 -6.87 -10.50 16.71
N GLY A 121 -5.98 -9.79 17.40
CA GLY A 121 -4.83 -9.13 16.78
C GLY A 121 -5.10 -7.75 16.18
N TYR A 122 -6.32 -7.21 16.34
CA TYR A 122 -6.66 -5.84 15.95
C TYR A 122 -6.82 -4.96 17.20
N TRP A 123 -6.41 -3.70 17.08
CA TRP A 123 -6.64 -2.66 18.09
C TRP A 123 -6.88 -1.33 17.39
N LEU A 124 -7.49 -0.39 18.11
CA LEU A 124 -7.76 0.95 17.63
C LEU A 124 -6.79 1.93 18.29
N GLU A 125 -6.26 2.85 17.50
CA GLU A 125 -5.48 3.98 17.98
C GLU A 125 -6.13 5.27 17.49
N TYR A 126 -6.14 6.28 18.36
CA TYR A 126 -6.74 7.58 18.08
C TYR A 126 -5.62 8.62 18.02
N GLY A 127 -5.32 9.11 16.82
CA GLY A 127 -4.26 10.08 16.58
C GLY A 127 -4.76 11.39 15.99
N GLY A 128 -3.84 12.16 15.41
CA GLY A 128 -4.13 13.43 14.76
C GLY A 128 -4.15 14.60 15.75
N GLN A 129 -4.97 15.62 15.47
CA GLN A 129 -5.03 16.84 16.29
C GLN A 129 -5.42 16.58 17.75
N PHE A 130 -6.17 15.49 18.01
CA PHE A 130 -6.54 15.09 19.36
C PHE A 130 -5.33 14.70 20.22
N GLU A 131 -4.30 14.09 19.64
CA GLU A 131 -3.09 13.71 20.38
C GLU A 131 -2.37 14.94 20.95
N ASN A 132 -2.29 16.02 20.15
CA ASN A 132 -1.74 17.31 20.58
C ASN A 132 -2.56 17.91 21.72
N LEU A 133 -3.90 17.87 21.61
CA LEU A 133 -4.81 18.35 22.64
C LEU A 133 -4.65 17.57 23.94
N ALA A 134 -4.62 16.24 23.86
CA ALA A 134 -4.46 15.35 25.02
C ALA A 134 -3.11 15.57 25.71
N SER A 135 -2.03 15.70 24.93
CA SER A 135 -0.69 16.00 25.43
C SER A 135 -0.61 17.37 26.12
N ALA A 136 -1.25 18.39 25.56
CA ALA A 136 -1.31 19.72 26.16
C ALA A 136 -2.11 19.71 27.48
N ALA A 137 -3.28 19.05 27.50
CA ALA A 137 -4.10 18.92 28.70
C ALA A 137 -3.39 18.16 29.82
N ALA A 138 -2.67 17.07 29.49
CA ALA A 138 -1.88 16.31 30.46
C ALA A 138 -0.77 17.17 31.09
N ARG A 139 -0.08 17.99 30.28
CA ARG A 139 0.94 18.93 30.79
C ARG A 139 0.34 20.01 31.69
N MET A 140 -0.79 20.60 31.29
CA MET A 140 -1.49 21.62 32.09
C MET A 140 -1.89 21.11 33.48
N LYS A 141 -2.29 19.84 33.60
CA LYS A 141 -2.63 19.22 34.89
C LYS A 141 -1.47 19.24 35.90
N ILE A 142 -0.22 19.28 35.43
CA ILE A 142 0.97 19.33 36.29
C ILE A 142 1.41 20.78 36.49
N VAL A 143 1.46 21.57 35.39
CA VAL A 143 1.98 22.93 35.41
C VAL A 143 1.11 23.88 36.23
N VAL A 144 -0.23 23.76 36.16
CA VAL A 144 -1.14 24.66 36.86
C VAL A 144 -1.01 24.54 38.39
N PRO A 145 -1.10 23.34 39.01
CA PRO A 145 -0.89 23.20 40.45
C PRO A 145 0.50 23.65 40.90
N LEU A 146 1.55 23.35 40.10
CA LEU A 146 2.91 23.75 40.42
C LEU A 146 3.06 25.28 40.44
N ALA A 147 2.49 25.96 39.44
CA ALA A 147 2.49 27.42 39.39
C ALA A 147 1.72 28.03 40.58
N LEU A 148 0.56 27.49 40.92
CA LEU A 148 -0.22 27.94 42.09
C LEU A 148 0.54 27.73 43.41
N ALA A 149 1.23 26.60 43.57
CA ALA A 149 2.06 26.35 44.74
C ALA A 149 3.24 27.33 44.85
N LEU A 150 3.90 27.64 43.73
CA LEU A 150 4.97 28.64 43.69
C LEU A 150 4.47 30.05 44.03
N ILE A 151 3.32 30.45 43.50
CA ILE A 151 2.69 31.73 43.83
C ILE A 151 2.36 31.79 45.32
N PHE A 152 1.80 30.71 45.88
CA PHE A 152 1.47 30.63 47.30
C PHE A 152 2.70 30.73 48.22
N ILE A 153 3.85 30.19 47.82
CA ILE A 153 5.11 30.29 48.59
C ILE A 153 5.68 31.71 48.56
N LEU A 154 5.42 32.47 47.50
CA LEU A 154 5.99 33.80 47.29
C LEU A 154 5.18 34.92 47.98
N LEU A 155 3.91 34.66 48.29
CA LEU A 155 2.97 35.54 49.00
C LEU A 155 3.11 35.38 50.52
#